data_AF-A0A6C0L0Z3-F1
#
_entry.id   AF-A0A6C0L0Z3-F1
#
_cell.length_a   1.000
_cell.length_b   1.000
_cell.length_c   1.000
_cell.angle_alpha   90.00
_cell.angle_beta   90.00
_cell.angle_gamma   90.00
#
_symmetry.space_group_name_H-M   'P 1'
#
loop_
_entity.id
_entity.type
_entity.pdbx_description
1 polymer ?
#
loop_
_entity_poly.entity_id
_entity_poly.type
_entity_poly.pdbx_seq_one_letter_code
_entity_poly.pdbx_strand_id
1 'polypeptide(L)'
;MGFVGKYHATAKGVMKWAESELEHVGRIAAVENPDIQYSYAQSTVNGMMHLRDALFELVNDPDYKEKKTDLLRTHDQVVRALKHLIKDYDVNLNDIRKFNTRGVLSGFNYLENNTKKNNNKKTVKNNNNVIKNKNNNNNTRKNNNKQYGG
;
A
#
# COMPACT_ATOMS: atom_id res chain seq x y z
N MET A 1 25.71 19.75 38.30
CA MET A 1 25.85 19.02 37.02
C MET A 1 24.47 18.47 36.67
N GLY A 2 23.72 19.17 35.82
CA GLY A 2 22.35 18.78 35.51
C GLY A 2 22.35 17.57 34.57
N PHE A 3 21.90 16.42 35.05
CA PHE A 3 21.54 15.31 34.17
C PHE A 3 20.31 15.74 33.38
N VAL A 4 20.53 16.33 32.20
CA VAL A 4 19.48 16.42 31.19
C VAL A 4 19.25 15.00 30.71
N GLY A 5 18.34 14.29 31.37
CA GLY A 5 17.92 12.96 30.96
C GLY A 5 17.37 13.05 29.55
N LYS A 6 18.16 12.67 28.54
CA LYS A 6 17.63 12.40 27.22
C LYS A 6 16.79 11.14 27.36
N TYR A 7 15.48 11.29 27.44
CA TYR A 7 14.54 10.16 27.41
C TYR A 7 14.59 9.52 26.02
N HIS A 8 15.56 8.64 25.78
CA HIS A 8 15.61 7.82 24.57
C HIS A 8 14.68 6.61 24.76
N ALA A 9 13.79 6.39 23.79
CA ALA A 9 12.97 5.20 23.77
C ALA A 9 13.88 3.98 23.55
N THR A 10 13.72 2.95 24.38
CA THR A 10 14.48 1.70 24.20
C THR A 10 13.87 0.88 23.08
N ALA A 11 14.67 0.06 22.38
CA ALA A 11 14.14 -0.86 21.37
C ALA A 11 13.02 -1.76 21.91
N LYS A 12 13.11 -2.21 23.16
CA LYS A 12 12.03 -2.98 23.80
C LYS A 12 10.76 -2.17 23.98
N GLY A 13 10.88 -0.90 24.39
CA GLY A 13 9.75 0.01 24.54
C GLY A 13 9.05 0.30 23.22
N VAL A 14 9.83 0.61 22.18
CA VAL A 14 9.29 0.89 20.84
C VAL A 14 8.62 -0.33 20.23
N MET A 15 9.18 -1.53 20.42
CA MET A 15 8.54 -2.77 19.95
C MET A 15 7.21 -3.06 20.66
N LYS A 16 7.12 -2.82 21.98
CA LYS A 16 5.84 -2.94 22.72
C LYS A 16 4.81 -1.91 22.28
N TRP A 17 5.26 -0.69 21.99
CA TRP A 17 4.37 0.34 21.44
C TRP A 17 3.83 -0.11 20.08
N ALA A 18 4.68 -0.67 19.21
CA ALA A 18 4.23 -1.21 17.93
C ALA A 18 3.20 -2.33 18.06
N GLU A 19 3.38 -3.25 19.01
CA GLU A 19 2.40 -4.30 19.30
C GLU A 19 1.03 -3.71 19.68
N SER A 20 1.01 -2.72 20.58
CA SER A 20 -0.22 -2.04 21.00
C SER A 20 -0.93 -1.33 19.85
N GLU A 21 -0.18 -0.58 19.02
CA GLU A 21 -0.76 0.16 17.89
C GLU A 21 -1.32 -0.80 16.83
N LEU A 22 -0.60 -1.88 16.51
CA LEU A 22 -1.07 -2.90 15.56
C LEU A 22 -2.32 -3.63 16.07
N GLU A 23 -2.43 -3.85 17.39
CA GLU A 23 -3.64 -4.39 17.99
C GLU A 23 -4.83 -3.42 17.82
N HIS A 24 -4.61 -2.11 18.00
CA HIS A 24 -5.65 -1.09 17.81
C HIS A 24 -6.23 -1.09 16.39
N VAL A 25 -5.43 -1.39 15.36
CA VAL A 25 -5.92 -1.53 13.97
C VAL A 25 -7.02 -2.57 13.86
N GLY A 26 -6.84 -3.73 14.48
CA GLY A 26 -7.85 -4.78 14.48
C GLY A 26 -9.13 -4.35 15.18
N ARG A 27 -9.00 -3.59 16.27
CA ARG A 27 -10.14 -3.06 17.03
C ARG A 27 -10.94 -2.02 16.25
N ILE A 28 -10.29 -1.16 15.45
CA ILE A 28 -10.97 -0.16 14.60
C ILE A 28 -11.94 -0.85 13.64
N ALA A 29 -11.51 -1.93 13.00
CA ALA A 29 -12.36 -2.67 12.06
C ALA A 29 -13.60 -3.28 12.72
N ALA A 30 -13.58 -3.51 14.03
CA ALA A 30 -14.70 -4.04 14.80
C ALA A 30 -15.66 -2.94 15.32
N VAL A 31 -15.34 -1.65 15.14
CA VAL A 31 -16.24 -0.56 15.54
C VAL A 31 -17.33 -0.38 14.48
N GLU A 32 -18.59 -0.50 14.89
CA GLU A 32 -19.74 -0.37 13.98
C GLU A 32 -20.09 1.09 13.65
N ASN A 33 -19.85 2.01 14.59
CA ASN A 33 -20.18 3.43 14.40
C ASN A 33 -19.11 4.12 13.54
N PRO A 34 -19.46 4.67 12.37
CA PRO A 34 -18.48 5.26 11.45
C PRO A 34 -17.72 6.47 12.03
N ASP A 35 -18.35 7.32 12.83
CA ASP A 35 -17.71 8.51 13.40
C ASP A 35 -16.70 8.14 14.48
N ILE A 36 -17.04 7.12 15.29
CA ILE A 36 -16.12 6.57 16.30
C ILE A 36 -14.98 5.85 15.61
N GLN A 37 -15.28 5.07 14.56
CA GLN A 37 -14.28 4.37 13.77
C GLN A 37 -13.29 5.34 13.13
N TYR A 38 -13.78 6.44 12.54
CA TYR A 38 -12.95 7.52 12.01
C TYR A 38 -12.07 8.15 13.09
N SER A 39 -12.66 8.52 14.22
CA SER A 39 -11.93 9.16 15.33
C SER A 39 -10.81 8.26 15.87
N TYR A 40 -11.08 6.96 16.02
CA TYR A 40 -10.08 5.98 16.41
C TYR A 40 -8.99 5.80 15.34
N ALA A 41 -9.37 5.73 14.05
CA ALA A 41 -8.42 5.65 12.95
C ALA A 41 -7.51 6.88 12.90
N GLN A 42 -8.06 8.08 13.06
CA GLN A 42 -7.31 9.34 13.11
C GLN A 42 -6.28 9.34 14.25
N SER A 43 -6.70 8.95 15.46
CA SER A 43 -5.80 8.86 16.62
C SER A 43 -4.70 7.81 16.41
N THR A 44 -5.06 6.64 15.89
CA THR A 44 -4.12 5.52 15.66
C THR A 44 -3.11 5.87 14.57
N VAL A 45 -3.54 6.53 13.48
CA VAL A 45 -2.61 7.02 12.45
C VAL A 45 -1.61 8.01 13.06
N ASN A 46 -2.05 8.94 13.90
CA ASN A 46 -1.14 9.87 14.56
C ASN A 46 -0.10 9.14 15.45
N GLY A 47 -0.53 8.18 16.28
CA GLY A 47 0.37 7.37 17.12
C GLY A 47 1.37 6.58 16.29
N MET A 48 0.88 5.88 15.26
CA MET A 48 1.72 5.09 14.35
C MET A 48 2.74 5.92 13.56
N MET A 49 2.44 7.18 13.26
CA MET A 49 3.39 8.07 12.60
C MET A 49 4.60 8.38 13.50
N HIS A 50 4.37 8.68 14.77
CA HIS A 50 5.45 8.87 15.74
C HIS A 50 6.24 7.57 15.97
N LEU A 51 5.53 6.45 16.06
CA LEU A 51 6.13 5.13 16.20
C LEU A 51 7.05 4.77 15.01
N ARG A 52 6.63 5.10 13.78
CA ARG A 52 7.44 4.89 12.59
C ARG A 52 8.78 5.61 12.70
N ASP A 53 8.75 6.88 13.08
CA ASP A 53 9.97 7.69 13.19
C ASP A 53 10.89 7.13 14.29
N ALA A 54 10.33 6.75 15.44
CA ALA A 54 11.08 6.10 16.52
C ALA A 54 11.71 4.76 16.09
N LEU A 55 11.01 3.93 15.32
CA LEU A 55 11.56 2.70 14.76
C LEU A 55 12.69 2.99 13.78
N PHE A 56 12.54 4.00 12.93
CA PHE A 56 13.57 4.38 11.97
C PHE A 56 14.83 4.94 12.64
N GLU A 57 14.68 5.72 13.71
CA GLU A 57 15.80 6.16 14.54
C GLU A 57 16.58 4.96 15.11
N LEU A 58 15.88 4.00 15.72
CA LEU A 58 16.50 2.80 16.30
C LEU A 58 17.14 1.87 15.26
N VAL A 59 16.61 1.80 14.04
CA VAL A 59 17.20 1.03 12.93
C VAL A 59 18.58 1.58 12.53
N ASN A 60 18.77 2.89 12.68
CA ASN A 60 20.00 3.59 12.32
C ASN A 60 20.96 3.77 13.50
N ASP A 61 20.51 3.44 14.71
CA ASP A 61 21.34 3.46 15.92
C ASP A 61 22.32 2.26 15.93
N PRO A 62 23.65 2.52 15.98
CA PRO A 62 24.66 1.48 16.04
C PRO A 62 24.48 0.50 17.21
N ASP A 63 23.93 0.97 18.34
CA ASP A 63 23.76 0.17 19.56
C ASP A 63 22.71 -0.94 19.39
N TYR A 64 21.85 -0.83 18.38
CA TYR A 64 20.80 -1.81 18.09
C TYR A 64 21.03 -2.60 16.79
N LYS A 65 22.27 -2.65 16.29
CA LYS A 65 22.63 -3.35 15.05
C LYS A 65 22.15 -4.81 15.00
N GLU A 66 22.20 -5.52 16.12
CA GLU A 66 21.74 -6.92 16.21
C GLU A 66 20.23 -7.08 16.07
N LYS A 67 19.45 -6.03 16.38
CA LYS A 67 17.99 -6.01 16.29
C LYS A 67 17.46 -5.31 15.04
N LYS A 68 18.36 -4.83 14.18
CA LYS A 68 18.04 -4.03 13.00
C LYS A 68 17.00 -4.70 12.10
N THR A 69 17.14 -5.99 11.84
CA THR A 69 16.21 -6.74 10.99
C THR A 69 14.80 -6.77 11.57
N ASP A 70 14.67 -6.99 12.88
CA ASP A 70 13.37 -7.00 13.55
C ASP A 70 12.74 -5.61 13.57
N LEU A 71 13.53 -4.58 13.89
CA LEU A 71 13.08 -3.19 13.90
C LEU A 71 12.61 -2.75 12.50
N LEU A 72 13.33 -3.12 11.44
CA LEU A 72 12.94 -2.85 10.04
C LEU A 72 11.63 -3.57 9.68
N ARG A 73 11.51 -4.86 10.05
CA ARG A 73 10.30 -5.62 9.79
C ARG A 73 9.08 -4.99 10.46
N THR A 74 9.23 -4.55 11.71
CA THR A 74 8.16 -3.86 12.46
C THR A 74 7.87 -2.49 11.87
N HIS A 75 8.89 -1.72 11.48
CA HIS A 75 8.71 -0.45 10.76
C HIS A 75 7.85 -0.65 9.50
N ASP A 76 8.13 -1.68 8.70
CA ASP A 76 7.38 -1.95 7.47
C ASP A 76 5.94 -2.44 7.74
N GLN A 77 5.70 -3.13 8.85
CA GLN A 77 4.34 -3.47 9.30
C GLN A 77 3.55 -2.21 9.67
N VAL A 78 4.16 -1.30 10.44
CA VAL A 78 3.55 -0.03 10.84
C VAL A 78 3.25 0.83 9.61
N VAL A 79 4.18 0.95 8.66
CA VAL A 79 3.97 1.71 7.41
C VAL A 79 2.83 1.13 6.59
N ARG A 80 2.69 -0.20 6.52
CA ARG A 80 1.57 -0.85 5.82
C ARG A 80 0.24 -0.56 6.52
N ALA A 81 0.18 -0.72 7.84
CA ALA A 81 -1.01 -0.41 8.63
C ALA A 81 -1.45 1.05 8.45
N LEU A 82 -0.52 2.00 8.53
CA LEU A 82 -0.76 3.41 8.26
C LEU A 82 -1.42 3.63 6.90
N LYS A 83 -0.85 3.06 5.83
CA LYS A 83 -1.40 3.19 4.47
C LYS A 83 -2.81 2.65 4.36
N HIS A 84 -3.09 1.52 5.02
CA HIS A 84 -4.42 0.93 5.07
C HIS A 84 -5.39 1.82 5.82
N LEU A 85 -5.06 2.26 7.03
CA LEU A 85 -5.93 3.13 7.83
C LEU A 85 -6.29 4.42 7.09
N ILE A 86 -5.29 5.07 6.47
CA ILE A 86 -5.51 6.32 5.73
C ILE A 86 -6.44 6.10 4.54
N LYS A 87 -6.23 5.01 3.80
CA LYS A 87 -7.02 4.70 2.61
C LYS A 87 -8.45 4.26 2.96
N ASP A 88 -8.58 3.37 3.94
CA ASP A 88 -9.83 2.66 4.21
C ASP A 88 -10.79 3.51 5.07
N TYR A 89 -10.28 4.45 5.87
CA TYR A 89 -11.07 5.34 6.73
C TYR A 89 -10.99 6.82 6.35
N ASP A 90 -10.40 7.16 5.20
CA ASP A 90 -10.27 8.56 4.70
C ASP A 90 -9.69 9.54 5.73
N VAL A 91 -8.65 9.10 6.45
CA VAL A 91 -8.00 9.87 7.52
C VAL A 91 -7.42 11.16 6.98
N ASN A 92 -7.73 12.28 7.61
CA ASN A 92 -7.27 13.59 7.15
C ASN A 92 -5.84 13.88 7.65
N LEU A 93 -4.86 13.64 6.77
CA LEU A 93 -3.45 13.93 7.04
C LEU A 93 -3.15 15.42 7.26
N ASN A 94 -3.97 16.32 6.73
CA ASN A 94 -3.78 17.75 6.96
C ASN A 94 -4.07 18.12 8.41
N ASP A 95 -5.05 17.46 9.04
CA ASP A 95 -5.37 17.73 10.44
C ASP A 95 -4.25 17.21 11.35
N ILE A 96 -3.71 16.01 11.07
CA ILE A 96 -2.52 15.50 11.77
C ILE A 96 -1.34 16.48 11.63
N ARG A 97 -1.11 17.00 10.42
CA ARG A 97 -0.05 17.98 10.16
C ARG A 97 -0.24 19.27 10.96
N LYS A 98 -1.47 19.76 11.11
CA LYS A 98 -1.76 20.94 11.94
C LYS A 98 -1.41 20.71 13.41
N PHE A 99 -1.59 19.50 13.93
CA PHE A 99 -1.20 19.15 15.30
C PHE A 99 0.32 18.99 15.46
N ASN A 100 1.06 18.67 14.38
CA ASN A 100 2.53 18.59 14.37
C ASN A 100 3.22 19.98 14.33
N THR A 101 2.78 20.92 15.17
CA THR A 101 3.29 22.30 15.23
C THR A 101 4.78 22.41 15.57
N ARG A 102 5.34 21.38 16.22
CA ARG A 102 6.75 21.31 16.62
C ARG A 102 7.65 20.58 15.62
N GLY A 103 7.11 20.10 14.50
CA GLY A 103 7.88 19.41 13.46
C GLY A 103 8.49 18.08 13.92
N VAL A 104 7.85 17.39 14.87
CA VAL A 104 8.34 16.12 15.45
C VAL A 104 8.15 14.97 14.48
N LEU A 105 7.09 14.99 13.67
CA LEU A 105 6.90 14.00 12.60
C LEU A 105 7.73 14.34 11.37
N SER A 106 8.37 13.31 10.80
CA SER A 106 9.06 13.39 9.53
C SER A 106 8.10 13.50 8.34
N GLY A 107 8.62 13.85 7.16
CA GLY A 107 7.81 14.13 5.98
C GLY A 107 6.97 12.93 5.51
N PHE A 108 5.75 13.20 5.02
CA PHE A 108 4.73 12.22 4.64
C PHE A 108 4.97 11.55 3.27
N ASN A 109 6.12 11.76 2.62
CA ASN A 109 6.38 11.34 1.23
C ASN A 109 6.26 9.80 1.02
N TYR A 110 6.41 9.01 2.09
CA TYR A 110 6.23 7.56 2.04
C TYR A 110 4.76 7.12 1.92
N LEU A 111 3.82 8.03 2.19
CA LEU A 111 2.36 7.88 2.06
C LEU A 111 1.85 8.36 0.70
N GLU A 112 2.66 9.12 -0.06
CA GLU A 112 2.38 9.34 -1.47
C GLU A 112 2.49 7.99 -2.17
N ASN A 113 1.34 7.37 -2.38
CA ASN A 113 1.20 6.34 -3.39
C ASN A 113 1.71 6.97 -4.69
N ASN A 114 2.75 6.39 -5.27
CA ASN A 114 3.13 6.64 -6.66
C ASN A 114 1.89 6.36 -7.53
N THR A 115 1.00 7.33 -7.68
CA THR A 115 -0.06 7.39 -8.67
C THR A 115 0.55 7.69 -10.03
N LYS A 116 1.62 6.97 -10.39
CA LYS A 116 2.08 6.85 -11.77
C LYS A 116 1.40 5.62 -12.39
N LYS A 117 0.15 5.85 -12.81
CA LYS A 117 -0.38 5.50 -14.14
C LYS A 117 0.05 4.14 -14.71
N ASN A 118 -0.58 3.05 -14.25
CA ASN A 118 -0.71 1.85 -15.09
C ASN A 118 -1.96 1.93 -15.95
N ASN A 119 -1.96 2.85 -16.93
CA ASN A 119 -2.87 2.79 -18.07
C ASN A 119 -2.37 1.72 -19.07
N ASN A 120 -2.25 0.46 -18.63
CA ASN A 120 -2.19 -0.67 -19.55
C ASN A 120 -3.57 -1.29 -19.63
N LYS A 121 -4.52 -0.50 -20.15
CA LYS A 121 -5.76 -1.03 -20.70
C LYS A 121 -5.36 -1.75 -21.99
N LYS A 122 -5.06 -3.05 -21.88
CA LYS A 122 -4.91 -3.93 -23.04
C LYS A 122 -6.24 -3.90 -23.79
N THR A 123 -6.30 -3.10 -24.85
CA THR A 123 -7.42 -3.12 -25.80
C THR A 123 -7.35 -4.46 -26.52
N VAL A 124 -8.04 -5.46 -25.98
CA VAL A 124 -8.31 -6.70 -26.71
C VAL A 124 -9.26 -6.31 -27.85
N LYS A 125 -8.71 -6.12 -29.05
CA LYS A 125 -9.50 -6.12 -30.28
C LYS A 125 -10.08 -7.51 -30.44
N ASN A 126 -11.30 -7.72 -29.95
CA ASN A 126 -12.14 -8.84 -30.36
C ASN A 126 -12.47 -8.66 -31.85
N ASN A 127 -11.72 -9.32 -32.73
CA ASN A 127 -12.13 -9.54 -34.11
C ASN A 127 -13.24 -10.61 -34.15
N ASN A 128 -14.44 -10.24 -33.71
CA ASN A 128 -15.65 -11.01 -34.00
C ASN A 128 -16.20 -10.55 -35.36
N ASN A 129 -15.69 -11.14 -36.45
CA ASN A 129 -16.34 -11.07 -37.76
C ASN A 129 -17.58 -11.99 -37.74
N VAL A 130 -18.70 -11.43 -37.28
CA VAL A 130 -20.02 -12.05 -37.46
C VAL A 130 -20.52 -11.75 -38.88
N ILE A 131 -20.34 -12.75 -39.75
CA ILE A 131 -21.34 -13.30 -40.68
C ILE A 131 -22.31 -12.31 -41.34
N LYS A 132 -22.23 -12.19 -42.67
CA LYS A 132 -23.36 -12.35 -43.62
C LYS A 132 -22.90 -12.11 -45.07
N ASN A 133 -22.77 -13.17 -45.85
CA ASN A 133 -23.50 -13.19 -47.13
C ASN A 133 -23.74 -14.63 -47.61
N LYS A 134 -25.03 -15.01 -47.63
CA LYS A 134 -25.57 -16.13 -48.39
C LYS A 134 -25.37 -15.82 -49.87
N ASN A 135 -24.90 -16.78 -50.67
CA ASN A 135 -25.67 -17.33 -51.79
C ASN A 135 -24.85 -18.28 -52.68
N ASN A 136 -25.50 -19.42 -52.95
CA ASN A 136 -25.49 -20.21 -54.19
C ASN A 136 -24.33 -21.17 -54.49
N ASN A 137 -24.61 -22.44 -54.20
CA ASN A 137 -24.64 -23.56 -55.16
C ASN A 137 -24.08 -23.26 -56.57
N ASN A 138 -23.07 -24.03 -56.99
CA ASN A 138 -23.30 -25.09 -57.99
C ASN A 138 -22.08 -25.99 -58.20
N ASN A 139 -22.37 -27.28 -58.21
CA ASN A 139 -21.56 -28.36 -58.77
C ASN A 139 -21.08 -28.04 -60.19
N THR A 140 -19.79 -28.30 -60.47
CA THR A 140 -19.38 -28.75 -61.80
C THR A 140 -18.18 -29.69 -61.72
N ARG A 141 -18.46 -30.96 -62.03
CA ARG A 141 -17.52 -32.00 -62.43
C ARG A 141 -16.64 -31.52 -63.60
N LYS A 142 -15.38 -31.97 -63.62
CA LYS A 142 -14.60 -32.45 -64.80
C LYS A 142 -13.18 -32.79 -64.29
N ASN A 143 -12.85 -34.05 -64.02
CA ASN A 143 -12.49 -35.09 -64.98
C ASN A 143 -11.41 -34.67 -65.99
N ASN A 144 -10.20 -35.17 -65.72
CA ASN A 144 -9.21 -35.74 -66.63
C ASN A 144 -8.50 -34.87 -67.70
N ASN A 145 -7.20 -34.69 -67.45
CA ASN A 145 -6.10 -35.35 -68.17
C ASN A 145 -5.69 -34.81 -69.56
N LYS A 146 -4.39 -35.01 -69.85
CA LYS A 146 -3.52 -34.55 -70.97
C LYS A 146 -2.90 -33.15 -70.72
N GLN A 147 -1.62 -32.89 -71.00
CA GLN A 147 -0.74 -33.43 -72.03
C GLN A 147 0.71 -32.88 -71.84
N TYR A 148 1.73 -33.62 -72.36
CA TYR A 148 3.15 -33.30 -72.68
C TYR A 148 3.83 -32.05 -72.08
N GLY A 149 5.04 -32.11 -71.53
CA GLY A 149 6.25 -32.63 -72.16
C GLY A 149 7.02 -31.46 -72.80
N GLY A 150 8.28 -31.27 -72.37
CA GLY A 150 9.28 -30.41 -72.98
C GLY A 150 10.61 -31.14 -72.99
#